data_AF-A0AAE5S073-F1
#
_entry.id   AF-A0AAE5S073-F1
#
_cell.length_a   1.000
_cell.length_b   1.000
_cell.length_c   1.000
_cell.angle_alpha   90.00
_cell.angle_beta   90.00
_cell.angle_gamma   90.00
#
_symmetry.space_group_name_H-M   'P 1'
#
loop_
_entity.id
_entity.type
_entity.pdbx_description
1 polymer ?
#
loop_
_entity_poly.entity_id
_entity_poly.type
_entity_poly.pdbx_seq_one_letter_code
_entity_poly.pdbx_strand_id
1 'polypeptide(L)' 'MRKNDHDEYWTVFDIFTGLPAEVNSNLMDAVEMEEADDLVDLLNAQYAERRGGTTLE' A
#
# COMPACT_ATOMS: atom_id res chain seq x y z
N MET A 1 2.21 -0.34 5.66
CA MET A 1 2.25 1.11 5.93
C MET A 1 3.17 1.43 7.11
N ARG A 2 3.57 2.69 7.29
CA ARG A 2 4.36 3.22 8.42
C ARG A 2 3.85 4.61 8.81
N LYS A 3 3.75 4.91 10.11
CA LYS A 3 3.47 6.27 10.60
C LYS A 3 4.66 7.18 10.33
N ASN A 4 4.41 8.41 9.90
CA ASN A 4 5.47 9.41 9.72
C ASN A 4 5.96 9.94 11.06
N ASP A 5 7.24 10.28 11.14
CA ASP A 5 7.86 10.67 12.42
C ASP A 5 7.58 12.13 12.82
N HIS A 6 7.13 12.95 11.87
CA HIS A 6 7.02 14.41 12.02
C HIS A 6 5.59 14.94 11.90
N ASP A 7 4.61 14.07 11.66
CA ASP A 7 3.21 14.42 11.45
C ASP A 7 2.27 13.28 11.88
N GLU A 8 0.97 13.47 11.68
CA GLU A 8 -0.05 12.47 12.03
C GLU A 8 -0.39 11.49 10.91
N TYR A 9 0.21 11.67 9.73
CA TYR A 9 -0.06 10.91 8.52
C TYR A 9 0.79 9.63 8.43
N TRP A 10 0.44 8.83 7.44
CA TRP A 10 1.04 7.53 7.18
C TRP A 10 1.53 7.44 5.75
N THR A 11 2.63 6.70 5.57
CA THR A 11 3.10 6.25 4.26
C THR A 11 2.65 4.81 4.01
N VAL A 12 1.96 4.56 2.90
CA VAL A 12 1.63 3.21 2.41
C VAL A 12 2.68 2.80 1.39
N PHE A 13 3.19 1.57 1.51
CA PHE A 13 4.23 1.04 0.62
C PHE A 13 3.65 -0.04 -0.27
N ASP A 14 4.01 0.00 -1.54
CA ASP A 14 3.72 -1.08 -2.49
C ASP A 14 4.60 -2.30 -2.16
N ILE A 15 3.95 -3.44 -1.92
CA ILE A 15 4.61 -4.70 -1.56
C ILE A 15 5.54 -5.25 -2.66
N PHE A 16 5.34 -4.86 -3.92
CA PHE A 16 6.14 -5.32 -5.05
C PHE A 16 7.43 -4.52 -5.23
N THR A 17 7.39 -3.22 -4.98
CA THR A 17 8.52 -2.31 -5.21
C THR A 17 9.26 -1.93 -3.94
N GLY A 18 8.58 -2.00 -2.78
CA GLY A 18 9.08 -1.48 -1.50
C GLY A 18 9.11 0.05 -1.44
N LEU A 19 8.60 0.74 -2.47
CA LEU A 19 8.50 2.19 -2.54
C LEU A 19 7.11 2.65 -2.05
N PRO A 20 6.93 3.94 -1.71
CA PRO A 20 5.60 4.49 -1.47
C PRO A 20 4.66 4.17 -2.63
N ALA A 21 3.43 3.78 -2.31
CA ALA A 21 2.42 3.48 -3.33
C ALA A 21 2.06 4.75 -4.11
N GLU A 22 1.76 4.60 -5.41
CA GLU A 22 1.32 5.68 -6.27
C GLU A 22 -0.09 5.39 -6.80
N VAL A 23 -1.02 6.31 -6.56
CA VAL A 23 -2.41 6.20 -7.05
C VAL A 23 -2.76 7.48 -7.80
N ASN A 24 -3.16 7.34 -9.07
CA ASN A 24 -3.46 8.48 -9.95
C ASN A 24 -2.35 9.54 -9.98
N SER A 25 -1.09 9.10 -10.00
CA SER A 25 0.10 9.96 -9.96
C SER A 25 0.32 10.76 -8.68
N ASN A 26 -0.36 10.40 -7.58
CA ASN A 26 -0.08 10.90 -6.24
C ASN A 26 0.63 9.83 -5.43
N LEU A 27 1.69 10.23 -4.72
CA LEU A 27 2.33 9.37 -3.73
C LEU A 27 1.45 9.28 -2.49
N MET A 28 1.32 8.07 -1.95
CA MET A 28 0.57 7.77 -0.74
C MET A 28 1.51 7.87 0.49
N ASP A 29 2.19 9.00 0.64
CA ASP A 29 3.21 9.25 1.68
C ASP A 29 2.76 10.21 2.80
N ALA A 30 1.58 10.82 2.66
CA ALA A 30 0.95 11.66 3.66
C ALA A 30 -0.58 11.46 3.68
N VAL A 31 -1.03 10.21 3.92
CA VAL A 31 -2.46 9.87 3.99
C VAL A 31 -2.95 9.69 5.43
N GLU A 32 -4.24 9.88 5.66
CA GLU A 32 -4.87 9.64 6.96
C GLU A 32 -4.91 8.14 7.29
N MET A 33 -5.08 7.80 8.57
CA MET A 33 -5.07 6.39 9.01
C MET A 33 -6.14 5.54 8.32
N GLU A 34 -7.36 6.06 8.17
CA GLU A 34 -8.47 5.33 7.55
C GLU A 34 -8.18 5.04 6.07
N GLU A 35 -7.71 6.05 5.33
CA GLU A 35 -7.28 5.88 3.93
C GLU A 35 -6.06 4.93 3.81
N ALA A 36 -5.12 5.00 4.74
CA ALA A 36 -3.97 4.11 4.77
C ALA A 36 -4.37 2.64 4.98
N ASP A 37 -5.37 2.38 5.83
CA ASP A 37 -5.91 1.04 6.10
C ASP A 37 -6.58 0.46 4.85
N ASP A 38 -7.46 1.24 4.21
CA ASP A 38 -8.12 0.87 2.96
C ASP A 38 -7.11 0.55 1.83
N LEU A 39 -6.06 1.37 1.71
CA LEU A 39 -5.00 1.16 0.71
C LEU A 39 -4.18 -0.10 0.99
N VAL A 40 -3.92 -0.41 2.26
CA VAL A 40 -3.23 -1.65 2.65
C VAL A 40 -4.06 -2.86 2.27
N ASP A 41 -5.37 -2.85 2.54
CA ASP A 41 -6.27 -3.95 2.18
C ASP A 41 -6.35 -4.14 0.66
N LEU A 42 -6.45 -3.05 -0.11
CA LEU A 42 -6.44 -3.09 -1.57
C LEU A 42 -5.15 -3.70 -2.13
N LEU A 43 -3.98 -3.27 -1.64
CA LEU A 43 -2.69 -3.78 -2.10
C LEU A 43 -2.50 -5.26 -1.72
N ASN A 44 -2.96 -5.66 -0.54
CA ASN A 44 -2.94 -7.06 -0.11
C ASN A 44 -3.86 -7.94 -0.98
N ALA A 45 -5.05 -7.46 -1.33
CA ALA A 45 -5.96 -8.15 -2.25
C ALA A 45 -5.32 -8.32 -3.63
N GLN A 46 -4.74 -7.25 -4.18
CA GLN A 46 -4.02 -7.31 -5.47
C GLN A 46 -2.83 -8.28 -5.43
N TYR A 47 -2.12 -8.32 -4.30
CA TYR A 47 -1.05 -9.29 -4.09
C TYR A 47 -1.56 -10.73 -4.08
N ALA A 48 -2.67 -10.99 -3.39
CA ALA A 48 -3.32 -12.30 -3.37
C ALA A 48 -3.79 -12.73 -4.75
N GLU A 49 -4.35 -11.83 -5.57
CA GLU A 49 -4.75 -12.12 -6.96
C GLU A 49 -3.55 -12.49 -7.83
N ARG A 50 -2.45 -11.72 -7.74
CA ARG A 50 -1.23 -11.96 -8.51
C ARG A 50 -0.54 -13.27 -8.12
N ARG A 51 -0.58 -13.66 -6.84
CA ARG A 51 -0.04 -14.95 -6.36
C ARG A 51 -1.00 -16.12 -6.59
N GLY A 52 -2.31 -15.91 -6.47
CA GLY A 52 -3.34 -16.91 -6.77
C GLY A 52 -3.40 -17.26 -8.26
N GLY A 53 -2.95 -16.36 -9.13
CA GLY A 53 -2.73 -16.64 -10.57
C GLY A 53 -1.46 -17.44 -10.87
N THR A 54 -0.60 -17.69 -9.88
CA THR A 54 0.62 -18.52 -9.98
C THR A 54 0.68 -19.59 -8.90
N THR A 55 -0.46 -20.24 -8.61
CA THR A 55 -0.40 -21.63 -8.15
C THR A 55 -0.18 -22.52 -9.38
N LEU A 56 1.08 -22.62 -9.81
CA LEU A 56 1.59 -23.85 -10.41
C LEU A 56 2.55 -24.46 -9.38
N GLU A 57 2.08 -25.56 -8.82
CA GLU A 57 2.73 -26.59 -7.98
C GLU A 57 3.16 -26.20 -6.55
#